data_AF-A0A5M3MZ57-F1
#
_entry.id   AF-A0A5M3MZ57-F1
#
_cell.length_a   1.000
_cell.length_b   1.000
_cell.length_c   1.000
_cell.angle_alpha   90.00
_cell.angle_beta   90.00
_cell.angle_gamma   90.00
#
_symmetry.space_group_name_H-M   'P 1'
#
loop_
_entity.id
_entity.type
_entity.pdbx_description
1 polymer ?
#
loop_
_entity_poly.entity_id
_entity_poly.type
_entity_poly.pdbx_seq_one_letter_code
_entity_poly.pdbx_strand_id
1 'polypeptide(L)'
;AALTSVLGPWLLDNYRSYMDMGPGGLPYNAYGWLIAVYRKSFSRETRSTAAYDADPYKEAFLTEADRAFIPERRGDRPATTWHVFPSRQLDRFSPPEVQPLLVEAFDKIAADNAHLISVVPSRFERLHPAIVIGLSRTFVQKASHKARGEICHIHRGKDFSLHICMASQDCKLVIERGWGERHPLAGSHFLPKEYMMLYAPRSEEEVEVIKRCIKAAIGFNLNTHDV
;
A
#
# COMPACT_ATOMS: atom_id res chain seq x y z
N ALA A 1 9.05 -33.59 23.00
CA ALA A 1 8.21 -33.06 24.10
C ALA A 1 8.27 -31.52 24.20
N ALA A 2 9.46 -30.90 24.27
CA ALA A 2 9.59 -29.43 24.39
C ALA A 2 9.32 -28.63 23.09
N LEU A 3 9.65 -29.16 21.91
CA LEU A 3 9.34 -28.49 20.62
C LEU A 3 7.82 -28.42 20.38
N THR A 4 7.10 -29.48 20.73
CA THR A 4 5.64 -29.55 20.62
C THR A 4 4.91 -28.61 21.58
N SER A 5 5.47 -28.30 22.76
CA SER A 5 4.81 -27.43 23.76
C SER A 5 4.85 -25.94 23.41
N VAL A 6 5.80 -25.50 22.57
CA VAL A 6 5.91 -24.11 22.11
C VAL A 6 5.31 -23.92 20.72
N LEU A 7 5.50 -24.89 19.81
CA LEU A 7 4.99 -24.79 18.44
C LEU A 7 3.47 -24.86 18.35
N GLY A 8 2.81 -25.68 19.19
CA GLY A 8 1.36 -25.81 19.19
C GLY A 8 0.63 -24.48 19.48
N PRO A 9 0.90 -23.82 20.62
CA PRO A 9 0.33 -22.52 20.94
C PRO A 9 0.64 -21.44 19.91
N TRP A 10 1.90 -21.37 19.45
CA TRP A 10 2.30 -20.39 18.43
C TRP A 10 1.54 -20.56 17.11
N LEU A 11 1.40 -21.79 16.61
CA LEU A 11 0.65 -22.05 15.37
C LEU A 11 -0.82 -21.65 15.51
N LEU A 12 -1.43 -21.94 16.66
CA LEU A 12 -2.82 -21.57 16.94
C LEU A 12 -3.00 -20.05 17.00
N ASP A 13 -2.12 -19.34 17.70
CA ASP A 13 -2.20 -17.89 17.82
C ASP A 13 -1.86 -17.19 16.49
N ASN A 14 -0.93 -17.74 15.72
CA ASN A 14 -0.61 -17.25 14.38
C ASN A 14 -1.78 -17.45 13.40
N TYR A 15 -2.48 -18.59 13.49
CA TYR A 15 -3.69 -18.85 12.71
C TYR A 15 -4.85 -17.94 13.13
N ARG A 16 -5.07 -17.75 14.44
CA ARG A 16 -6.07 -16.80 14.95
C ARG A 16 -5.80 -15.38 14.45
N SER A 17 -4.56 -14.92 14.57
CA SER A 17 -4.14 -13.63 14.03
C SER A 17 -4.38 -13.53 12.52
N TYR A 18 -4.24 -14.65 11.78
CA TYR A 18 -4.59 -14.69 10.36
C TYR A 18 -6.08 -14.48 10.10
N MET A 19 -6.92 -15.12 10.90
CA MET A 19 -8.38 -14.99 10.80
C MET A 19 -8.85 -13.60 11.27
N ASP A 20 -8.23 -13.01 12.28
CA ASP A 20 -8.62 -11.70 12.82
C ASP A 20 -8.43 -10.55 11.80
N MET A 21 -7.52 -10.71 10.83
CA MET A 21 -7.36 -9.76 9.71
C MET A 21 -8.55 -9.73 8.74
N GLY A 22 -9.43 -10.73 8.82
CA GLY A 22 -10.55 -10.91 7.90
C GLY A 22 -10.14 -11.34 6.49
N PRO A 23 -11.09 -11.40 5.56
CA PRO A 23 -10.83 -11.85 4.19
C PRO A 23 -9.97 -10.85 3.40
N GLY A 24 -9.32 -11.34 2.34
CA GLY A 24 -8.48 -10.55 1.45
C GLY A 24 -8.04 -11.36 0.23
N GLY A 25 -6.82 -11.11 -0.26
CA GLY A 25 -6.30 -11.75 -1.47
C GLY A 25 -6.07 -13.26 -1.40
N LEU A 26 -5.95 -13.81 -0.19
CA LEU A 26 -5.79 -15.25 0.06
C LEU A 26 -7.09 -15.86 0.60
N PRO A 27 -7.32 -17.19 0.41
CA PRO A 27 -8.48 -17.87 0.96
C PRO A 27 -8.60 -17.70 2.47
N TYR A 28 -9.77 -17.27 2.95
CA TYR A 28 -10.01 -17.02 4.37
C TYR A 28 -10.26 -18.33 5.16
N ASN A 29 -9.22 -19.16 5.26
CA ASN A 29 -9.23 -20.46 5.93
C ASN A 29 -7.78 -20.94 6.19
N ALA A 30 -7.64 -22.14 6.77
CA ALA A 30 -6.34 -22.75 7.06
C ALA A 30 -5.41 -22.89 5.84
N TYR A 31 -5.95 -23.09 4.63
CA TYR A 31 -5.13 -23.20 3.43
C TYR A 31 -4.50 -21.84 3.05
N GLY A 32 -5.28 -20.76 3.10
CA GLY A 32 -4.72 -19.41 2.88
C GLY A 32 -3.73 -19.00 3.96
N TRP A 33 -3.95 -19.40 5.21
CA TRP A 33 -2.98 -19.22 6.29
C TRP A 33 -1.64 -19.90 6.01
N LEU A 34 -1.65 -21.17 5.57
CA LEU A 34 -0.41 -21.88 5.22
C LEU A 34 0.35 -21.17 4.09
N ILE A 35 -0.37 -20.64 3.09
CA ILE A 35 0.23 -19.80 2.05
C ILE A 35 0.83 -18.54 2.68
N ALA A 36 0.12 -17.84 3.57
CA ALA A 36 0.60 -16.62 4.20
C ALA A 36 1.90 -16.87 5.01
N VAL A 37 1.96 -17.97 5.75
CA VAL A 37 3.17 -18.41 6.48
C VAL A 37 4.32 -18.69 5.52
N TYR A 38 4.08 -19.43 4.43
CA TYR A 38 5.10 -19.68 3.40
C TYR A 38 5.61 -18.37 2.77
N ARG A 39 4.70 -17.43 2.49
CA ARG A 39 5.03 -16.13 1.88
C ARG A 39 5.86 -15.24 2.81
N LYS A 40 5.74 -15.41 4.13
CA LYS A 40 6.55 -14.68 5.11
C LYS A 40 8.05 -14.91 4.94
N SER A 41 8.47 -16.10 4.49
CA SER A 41 9.89 -16.41 4.22
C SER A 41 10.53 -15.56 3.12
N PHE A 42 9.72 -14.87 2.30
CA PHE A 42 10.18 -13.93 1.27
C PHE A 42 10.06 -12.46 1.69
N SER A 43 9.63 -12.21 2.92
CA SER A 43 9.52 -10.88 3.51
C SER A 43 10.88 -10.20 3.59
N ARG A 44 10.91 -8.90 3.36
CA ARG A 44 12.08 -8.04 3.44
C ARG A 44 11.82 -6.90 4.43
N GLU A 45 12.89 -6.24 4.85
CA GLU A 45 12.81 -4.96 5.57
C GLU A 45 12.10 -3.92 4.70
N THR A 46 11.17 -3.18 5.30
CA THR A 46 10.18 -2.34 4.62
C THR A 46 10.52 -0.84 4.65
N ARG A 47 11.39 -0.40 5.58
CA ARG A 47 11.63 1.02 5.90
C ARG A 47 12.97 1.55 5.41
N SER A 48 13.90 0.69 5.00
CA SER A 48 15.13 1.16 4.35
C SER A 48 14.84 1.73 2.95
N THR A 49 15.47 2.86 2.62
CA THR A 49 15.41 3.54 1.32
C THR A 49 16.58 3.20 0.38
N ALA A 50 17.52 2.35 0.82
CA ALA A 50 18.72 2.01 0.05
C ALA A 50 18.42 1.47 -1.36
N ALA A 51 17.29 0.76 -1.54
CA ALA A 51 16.86 0.26 -2.84
C ALA A 51 16.48 1.38 -3.83
N TYR A 52 16.09 2.55 -3.33
CA TYR A 52 15.77 3.74 -4.12
C TYR A 52 16.99 4.65 -4.32
N ASP A 53 17.95 4.63 -3.39
CA ASP A 53 19.25 5.27 -3.57
C ASP A 53 20.05 4.63 -4.70
N ALA A 54 20.03 3.29 -4.78
CA ALA A 54 20.68 2.54 -5.85
C ALA A 54 19.92 2.55 -7.19
N ASP A 55 18.72 3.13 -7.25
CA ASP A 55 17.92 3.17 -8.47
C ASP A 55 18.51 4.16 -9.48
N PRO A 56 18.86 3.76 -10.73
CA PRO A 56 19.28 4.71 -11.75
C PRO A 56 18.15 5.65 -12.19
N TYR A 57 16.89 5.26 -12.03
CA TYR A 57 15.75 6.11 -12.36
C TYR A 57 15.44 7.04 -11.17
N LYS A 58 15.72 8.34 -11.38
CA LYS A 58 15.56 9.40 -10.36
C LYS A 58 14.38 10.33 -10.61
N GLU A 59 13.50 9.97 -11.54
CA GLU A 59 12.29 10.74 -11.79
C GLU A 59 11.34 10.70 -10.58
N ALA A 60 10.67 11.81 -10.36
CA ALA A 60 9.72 12.05 -9.29
C ALA A 60 8.43 12.63 -9.87
N PHE A 61 7.28 12.26 -9.31
CA PHE A 61 5.98 12.74 -9.76
C PHE A 61 5.29 13.61 -8.70
N LEU A 62 5.80 13.64 -7.46
CA LEU A 62 5.53 14.73 -6.53
C LEU A 62 6.28 15.99 -6.97
N THR A 63 5.54 17.08 -7.15
CA THR A 63 6.13 18.38 -7.50
C THR A 63 6.96 18.94 -6.36
N GLU A 64 7.80 19.95 -6.63
CA GLU A 64 8.53 20.66 -5.57
C GLU A 64 7.59 21.26 -4.51
N ALA A 65 6.41 21.75 -4.93
CA ALA A 65 5.40 22.25 -4.01
C ALA A 65 4.81 21.14 -3.13
N ASP A 66 4.53 19.95 -3.69
CA ASP A 66 4.09 18.80 -2.90
C ASP A 66 5.16 18.33 -1.93
N ARG A 67 6.42 18.32 -2.37
CA ARG A 67 7.58 17.98 -1.54
C ARG A 67 7.77 18.98 -0.41
N ALA A 68 7.53 20.26 -0.63
CA ALA A 68 7.54 21.26 0.44
C ALA A 68 6.35 21.10 1.40
N PHE A 69 5.18 20.68 0.89
CA PHE A 69 3.97 20.51 1.67
C PHE A 69 4.01 19.31 2.62
N ILE A 70 4.53 18.16 2.16
CA ILE A 70 4.50 16.91 2.94
C ILE A 70 5.48 17.03 4.13
N PRO A 71 5.02 17.11 5.39
CA PRO A 71 5.91 17.26 6.52
C PRO A 71 6.47 15.91 6.98
N GLU A 72 7.35 15.90 7.98
CA GLU A 72 7.57 14.68 8.78
C GLU A 72 6.29 14.32 9.53
N ARG A 73 5.88 13.05 9.47
CA ARG A 73 4.65 12.58 10.09
C ARG A 73 4.80 12.53 11.60
N ARG A 74 3.83 13.11 12.32
CA ARG A 74 3.86 13.19 13.79
C ARG A 74 3.66 11.82 14.45
N GLY A 75 4.50 11.52 15.43
CA GLY A 75 4.40 10.33 16.29
C GLY A 75 4.89 9.04 15.61
N ASP A 76 4.85 7.92 16.32
CA ASP A 76 5.41 6.68 15.81
C ASP A 76 4.61 6.11 14.64
N ARG A 77 5.31 5.32 13.82
CA ARG A 77 4.71 4.50 12.78
C ARG A 77 3.73 3.50 13.40
N PRO A 78 2.59 3.24 12.76
CA PRO A 78 1.69 2.20 13.22
C PRO A 78 2.32 0.81 13.07
N ALA A 79 1.85 -0.12 13.89
CA ALA A 79 2.15 -1.53 13.74
C ALA A 79 1.46 -2.09 12.49
N THR A 80 2.11 -3.06 11.85
CA THR A 80 1.57 -3.77 10.69
C THR A 80 1.51 -5.26 10.97
N THR A 81 0.72 -5.98 10.18
CA THR A 81 0.56 -7.43 10.32
C THR A 81 1.88 -8.18 10.18
N TRP A 82 1.99 -9.30 10.90
CA TRP A 82 3.11 -10.21 10.74
C TRP A 82 3.03 -10.93 9.39
N HIS A 83 1.84 -11.39 8.99
CA HIS A 83 1.60 -12.03 7.70
C HIS A 83 1.72 -11.00 6.58
N VAL A 84 2.38 -11.39 5.48
CA VAL A 84 2.50 -10.51 4.31
C VAL A 84 1.19 -10.39 3.52
N PHE A 85 0.25 -11.31 3.73
CA PHE A 85 -1.11 -11.26 3.20
C PHE A 85 -2.09 -11.87 4.22
N PRO A 86 -3.21 -11.20 4.52
CA PRO A 86 -3.48 -9.79 4.24
C PRO A 86 -2.42 -8.86 4.88
N SER A 87 -2.05 -7.79 4.18
CA SER A 87 -1.22 -6.72 4.76
C SER A 87 -2.17 -5.70 5.37
N ARG A 88 -2.06 -5.44 6.68
CA ARG A 88 -2.92 -4.49 7.39
C ARG A 88 -2.12 -3.59 8.31
N GLN A 89 -2.69 -2.42 8.56
CA GLN A 89 -2.34 -1.60 9.70
C GLN A 89 -3.08 -2.14 10.94
N LEU A 90 -2.45 -2.15 12.11
CA LEU A 90 -3.00 -2.76 13.34
C LEU A 90 -3.39 -1.75 14.41
N ASP A 91 -2.89 -0.53 14.34
CA ASP A 91 -3.18 0.54 15.29
C ASP A 91 -3.17 1.91 14.60
N ARG A 92 -3.47 2.97 15.36
CA ARG A 92 -3.45 4.38 14.89
C ARG A 92 -4.29 4.60 13.62
N PHE A 93 -5.46 3.97 13.60
CA PHE A 93 -6.44 4.05 12.51
C PHE A 93 -6.95 5.48 12.29
N SER A 94 -7.54 5.74 11.12
CA SER A 94 -8.29 6.97 10.88
C SER A 94 -9.46 7.11 11.86
N PRO A 95 -9.59 8.24 12.55
CA PRO A 95 -10.78 8.56 13.34
C PRO A 95 -12.06 8.54 12.48
N PRO A 96 -13.24 8.19 13.03
CA PRO A 96 -14.49 8.11 12.27
C PRO A 96 -14.82 9.35 11.44
N GLU A 97 -14.44 10.54 11.91
CA GLU A 97 -14.61 11.82 11.22
C GLU A 97 -13.67 12.02 10.01
N VAL A 98 -12.51 11.35 10.01
CA VAL A 98 -11.51 11.44 8.91
C VAL A 98 -11.75 10.37 7.84
N GLN A 99 -12.31 9.22 8.24
CA GLN A 99 -12.64 8.11 7.33
C GLN A 99 -13.44 8.54 6.08
N PRO A 100 -14.56 9.29 6.18
CA PRO A 100 -15.30 9.73 5.00
C PRO A 100 -14.49 10.70 4.14
N LEU A 101 -13.64 11.54 4.73
CA LEU A 101 -12.81 12.49 3.99
C LEU A 101 -11.80 11.78 3.09
N LEU A 102 -11.16 10.72 3.59
CA LEU A 102 -10.26 9.90 2.77
C LEU A 102 -11.02 9.21 1.62
N VAL A 103 -12.20 8.68 1.91
CA VAL A 103 -13.05 8.00 0.92
C VAL A 103 -13.49 8.97 -0.17
N GLU A 104 -13.97 10.15 0.20
CA GLU A 104 -14.37 11.20 -0.72
C GLU A 104 -13.18 11.69 -1.55
N ALA A 105 -12.02 11.89 -0.93
CA ALA A 105 -10.80 12.27 -1.63
C ALA A 105 -10.39 11.24 -2.70
N PHE A 106 -10.45 9.95 -2.36
CA PHE A 106 -10.16 8.86 -3.30
C PHE A 106 -11.17 8.84 -4.45
N ASP A 107 -12.47 8.90 -4.14
CA ASP A 107 -13.55 8.84 -5.13
C ASP A 107 -13.53 10.06 -6.05
N LYS A 108 -13.22 11.25 -5.50
CA LYS A 108 -13.06 12.48 -6.28
C LYS A 108 -11.87 12.44 -7.22
N ILE A 109 -10.69 11.99 -6.76
CA ILE A 109 -9.52 11.85 -7.64
C ILE A 109 -9.85 10.88 -8.79
N ALA A 110 -10.53 9.78 -8.49
CA ALA A 110 -10.97 8.82 -9.51
C ALA A 110 -11.94 9.44 -10.53
N ALA A 111 -12.93 10.21 -10.06
CA ALA A 111 -13.89 10.88 -10.93
C ALA A 111 -13.25 11.95 -11.82
N ASP A 112 -12.42 12.81 -11.23
CA ASP A 112 -11.72 13.90 -11.95
C ASP A 112 -10.77 13.35 -13.04
N ASN A 113 -10.26 12.12 -12.86
CA ASN A 113 -9.32 11.46 -13.76
C ASN A 113 -9.93 10.27 -14.54
N ALA A 114 -11.26 10.17 -14.64
CA ALA A 114 -11.93 9.02 -15.27
C ALA A 114 -11.57 8.80 -16.76
N HIS A 115 -10.98 9.80 -17.41
CA HIS A 115 -10.46 9.69 -18.78
C HIS A 115 -9.09 8.96 -18.86
N LEU A 116 -8.38 8.82 -17.73
CA LEU A 116 -7.05 8.21 -17.65
C LEU A 116 -7.06 6.86 -16.92
N ILE A 117 -7.94 6.71 -15.92
CA ILE A 117 -7.96 5.60 -14.97
C ILE A 117 -9.35 4.97 -14.88
N SER A 118 -9.43 3.82 -14.20
CA SER A 118 -10.70 3.16 -13.90
C SER A 118 -10.71 2.70 -12.44
N VAL A 119 -11.89 2.59 -11.85
CA VAL A 119 -12.07 2.02 -10.51
C VAL A 119 -12.65 0.62 -10.64
N VAL A 120 -11.93 -0.37 -10.13
CA VAL A 120 -12.33 -1.79 -10.13
C VAL A 120 -11.99 -2.41 -8.78
N PRO A 121 -12.52 -3.60 -8.41
CA PRO A 121 -12.02 -4.32 -7.25
C PRO A 121 -10.52 -4.61 -7.37
N SER A 122 -9.78 -4.47 -6.26
CA SER A 122 -8.33 -4.68 -6.23
C SER A 122 -7.95 -6.04 -6.83
N ARG A 123 -6.90 -6.05 -7.64
CA ARG A 123 -6.36 -7.26 -8.26
C ARG A 123 -5.60 -8.12 -7.25
N PHE A 124 -5.08 -7.51 -6.20
CA PHE A 124 -4.40 -8.20 -5.10
C PHE A 124 -5.39 -8.62 -4.02
N GLU A 125 -6.29 -7.73 -3.62
CA GLU A 125 -7.12 -7.94 -2.44
C GLU A 125 -8.56 -8.36 -2.74
N ARG A 126 -9.05 -8.07 -3.95
CA ARG A 126 -10.37 -8.47 -4.51
C ARG A 126 -11.61 -7.89 -3.84
N LEU A 127 -11.47 -7.27 -2.67
CA LEU A 127 -12.60 -6.76 -1.89
C LEU A 127 -12.73 -5.23 -1.95
N HIS A 128 -11.60 -4.53 -1.99
CA HIS A 128 -11.60 -3.07 -1.90
C HIS A 128 -11.51 -2.39 -3.27
N PRO A 129 -12.05 -1.17 -3.41
CA PRO A 129 -11.92 -0.40 -4.64
C PRO A 129 -10.46 -0.02 -4.87
N ALA A 130 -10.03 -0.15 -6.12
CA ALA A 130 -8.70 0.16 -6.58
C ALA A 130 -8.75 1.05 -7.82
N ILE A 131 -7.91 2.08 -7.83
CA ILE A 131 -7.56 2.83 -9.02
C ILE A 131 -6.60 1.97 -9.84
N VAL A 132 -6.96 1.72 -11.08
CA VAL A 132 -6.15 1.00 -12.07
C VAL A 132 -5.91 1.86 -13.30
N ILE A 133 -4.84 1.58 -14.03
CA ILE A 133 -4.62 2.13 -15.38
C ILE A 133 -5.86 1.84 -16.24
N GLY A 134 -6.34 2.84 -16.98
CA GLY A 134 -7.51 2.72 -17.84
C GLY A 134 -7.41 1.50 -18.77
N LEU A 135 -8.51 0.75 -18.89
CA LEU A 135 -8.52 -0.59 -19.51
C LEU A 135 -8.04 -0.62 -20.98
N SER A 136 -8.16 0.50 -21.69
CA SER A 136 -7.71 0.67 -23.09
C SER A 136 -6.24 1.08 -23.23
N ARG A 137 -5.53 1.34 -22.12
CA ARG A 137 -4.17 1.88 -22.14
C ARG A 137 -3.13 0.77 -21.95
N THR A 138 -1.96 0.99 -22.54
CA THR A 138 -0.78 0.14 -22.34
C THR A 138 -0.05 0.50 -21.06
N PHE A 139 0.58 -0.50 -20.44
CA PHE A 139 1.41 -0.28 -19.27
C PHE A 139 2.75 0.32 -19.70
N VAL A 140 2.99 1.57 -19.26
CA VAL A 140 4.22 2.31 -19.59
C VAL A 140 5.36 1.91 -18.67
N GLN A 141 5.12 1.86 -17.36
CA GLN A 141 6.15 1.51 -16.38
C GLN A 141 6.25 -0.01 -16.17
N LYS A 142 7.48 -0.53 -16.02
CA LYS A 142 7.72 -1.92 -15.60
C LYS A 142 7.06 -2.24 -14.26
N ALA A 143 7.01 -1.26 -13.36
CA ALA A 143 6.32 -1.39 -12.08
C ALA A 143 4.82 -1.66 -12.27
N SER A 144 4.16 -0.96 -13.20
CA SER A 144 2.74 -1.15 -13.51
C SER A 144 2.43 -2.56 -14.01
N HIS A 145 3.28 -3.15 -14.85
CA HIS A 145 3.13 -4.55 -15.27
C HIS A 145 3.09 -5.50 -14.07
N LYS A 146 4.03 -5.33 -13.15
CA LYS A 146 4.17 -6.20 -11.97
C LYS A 146 3.08 -5.95 -10.92
N ALA A 147 2.59 -4.72 -10.83
CA ALA A 147 1.40 -4.34 -10.07
C ALA A 147 0.08 -4.72 -10.78
N ARG A 148 0.15 -5.39 -11.94
CA ARG A 148 -1.02 -5.79 -12.75
C ARG A 148 -1.90 -4.60 -13.17
N GLY A 149 -1.32 -3.42 -13.33
CA GLY A 149 -2.01 -2.18 -13.65
C GLY A 149 -2.70 -1.51 -12.45
N GLU A 150 -2.59 -2.07 -11.24
CA GLU A 150 -3.11 -1.45 -10.03
C GLU A 150 -2.18 -0.34 -9.54
N ILE A 151 -2.74 0.87 -9.41
CA ILE A 151 -2.00 2.07 -8.98
C ILE A 151 -2.14 2.24 -7.47
N CYS A 152 -3.38 2.19 -6.97
CA CYS A 152 -3.68 2.38 -5.56
C CYS A 152 -4.96 1.64 -5.18
N HIS A 153 -5.01 1.02 -4.00
CA HIS A 153 -6.27 0.61 -3.38
C HIS A 153 -6.32 1.05 -1.92
N ILE A 154 -7.53 1.30 -1.44
CA ILE A 154 -7.81 1.75 -0.07
C ILE A 154 -8.47 0.61 0.70
N HIS A 155 -8.02 0.30 1.91
CA HIS A 155 -8.68 -0.67 2.80
C HIS A 155 -9.96 -0.07 3.43
N ARG A 156 -10.93 0.29 2.58
CA ARG A 156 -12.20 0.95 2.95
C ARG A 156 -13.02 0.07 3.88
N GLY A 157 -13.46 0.62 5.02
CA GLY A 157 -14.23 -0.12 6.01
C GLY A 157 -13.41 -1.15 6.80
N LYS A 158 -12.07 -1.05 6.74
CA LYS A 158 -11.12 -1.82 7.54
C LYS A 158 -10.22 -0.86 8.31
N ASP A 159 -8.94 -0.77 7.95
CA ASP A 159 -7.93 0.03 8.65
C ASP A 159 -7.66 1.40 8.01
N PHE A 160 -8.23 1.67 6.83
CA PHE A 160 -8.06 2.91 6.04
C PHE A 160 -6.62 3.23 5.61
N SER A 161 -5.69 2.27 5.76
CA SER A 161 -4.40 2.31 5.06
C SER A 161 -4.60 2.05 3.56
N LEU A 162 -3.57 2.36 2.77
CA LEU A 162 -3.61 2.20 1.33
C LEU A 162 -2.39 1.42 0.86
N HIS A 163 -2.57 0.60 -0.16
CA HIS A 163 -1.44 0.14 -0.97
C HIS A 163 -1.35 0.95 -2.24
N ILE A 164 -0.12 1.33 -2.61
CA ILE A 164 0.13 2.25 -3.73
C ILE A 164 1.45 1.91 -4.44
N CYS A 165 1.49 2.15 -5.75
CA CYS A 165 2.67 1.98 -6.60
C CYS A 165 3.16 3.36 -7.08
N MET A 166 4.26 3.86 -6.54
CA MET A 166 4.78 5.22 -6.80
C MET A 166 6.21 5.22 -7.35
N ALA A 167 6.66 6.32 -7.94
CA ALA A 167 8.04 6.45 -8.38
C ALA A 167 9.02 6.31 -7.20
N SER A 168 10.19 5.71 -7.45
CA SER A 168 11.18 5.41 -6.39
C SER A 168 11.57 6.63 -5.55
N GLN A 169 11.68 7.82 -6.14
CA GLN A 169 12.02 9.04 -5.40
C GLN A 169 10.86 9.57 -4.55
N ASP A 170 9.62 9.27 -4.91
CA ASP A 170 8.46 9.60 -4.10
C ASP A 170 8.29 8.58 -2.97
N CYS A 171 8.48 7.29 -3.24
CA CYS A 171 8.54 6.25 -2.20
C CYS A 171 9.60 6.57 -1.14
N LYS A 172 10.80 6.99 -1.57
CA LYS A 172 11.89 7.40 -0.67
C LYS A 172 11.42 8.51 0.27
N LEU A 173 10.85 9.58 -0.28
CA LEU A 173 10.35 10.72 0.50
C LEU A 173 9.27 10.31 1.52
N VAL A 174 8.29 9.51 1.07
CA VAL A 174 7.19 9.01 1.91
C VAL A 174 7.73 8.19 3.08
N ILE A 175 8.73 7.33 2.81
CA ILE A 175 9.36 6.53 3.86
C ILE A 175 10.16 7.43 4.80
N GLU A 176 11.04 8.29 4.30
CA GLU A 176 11.88 9.15 5.16
C GLU A 176 11.04 10.03 6.08
N ARG A 177 9.90 10.53 5.59
CA ARG A 177 8.97 11.36 6.35
C ARG A 177 7.97 10.58 7.19
N GLY A 178 8.06 9.25 7.27
CA GLY A 178 7.23 8.46 8.18
C GLY A 178 5.79 8.20 7.73
N TRP A 179 5.46 8.46 6.46
CA TRP A 179 4.10 8.32 5.92
C TRP A 179 3.72 6.92 5.47
N GLY A 180 4.71 6.06 5.26
CA GLY A 180 4.48 4.69 4.84
C GLY A 180 5.74 3.84 4.88
N GLU A 181 5.58 2.58 4.52
CA GLU A 181 6.65 1.60 4.39
C GLU A 181 6.37 0.68 3.21
N ARG A 182 7.41 0.09 2.62
CA ARG A 182 7.23 -0.84 1.50
C ARG A 182 6.36 -2.03 1.92
N HIS A 183 5.66 -2.63 0.95
CA HIS A 183 5.07 -3.94 1.21
C HIS A 183 6.21 -4.93 1.50
N PRO A 184 6.08 -5.88 2.44
CA PRO A 184 7.18 -6.79 2.77
C PRO A 184 7.71 -7.64 1.60
N LEU A 185 6.89 -7.85 0.57
CA LEU A 185 7.27 -8.52 -0.69
C LEU A 185 7.75 -7.57 -1.80
N ALA A 186 7.86 -6.27 -1.55
CA ALA A 186 8.29 -5.29 -2.54
C ALA A 186 9.71 -5.58 -3.04
N GLY A 187 9.88 -5.54 -4.37
CA GLY A 187 11.13 -5.87 -5.04
C GLY A 187 11.47 -7.37 -5.08
N SER A 188 10.62 -8.25 -4.52
CA SER A 188 10.71 -9.70 -4.74
C SER A 188 10.18 -10.07 -6.13
N HIS A 189 10.11 -11.34 -6.52
CA HIS A 189 9.44 -11.73 -7.76
C HIS A 189 7.94 -11.34 -7.78
N PHE A 190 7.30 -11.16 -6.62
CA PHE A 190 5.85 -10.99 -6.51
C PHE A 190 5.34 -9.56 -6.67
N LEU A 191 6.12 -8.56 -6.25
CA LEU A 191 5.71 -7.15 -6.28
C LEU A 191 6.83 -6.24 -6.79
N PRO A 192 6.49 -5.10 -7.42
CA PRO A 192 7.47 -4.06 -7.72
C PRO A 192 8.09 -3.50 -6.44
N LYS A 193 9.28 -2.92 -6.53
CA LYS A 193 9.93 -2.29 -5.36
C LYS A 193 9.24 -0.98 -4.97
N GLU A 194 8.51 -0.42 -5.92
CA GLU A 194 7.65 0.76 -5.88
C GLU A 194 6.33 0.52 -5.12
N TYR A 195 5.99 -0.74 -4.84
CA TYR A 195 4.76 -1.09 -4.14
C TYR A 195 4.91 -0.91 -2.62
N MET A 196 4.13 -0.02 -2.05
CA MET A 196 4.22 0.31 -0.63
C MET A 196 2.85 0.43 0.03
N MET A 197 2.86 0.53 1.35
CA MET A 197 1.70 0.87 2.16
C MET A 197 1.84 2.32 2.63
N LEU A 198 0.81 3.12 2.42
CA LEU A 198 0.62 4.41 3.11
C LEU A 198 -0.22 4.17 4.35
N TYR A 199 0.18 4.79 5.46
CA TYR A 199 -0.55 4.68 6.71
C TYR A 199 -1.86 5.46 6.66
N ALA A 200 -2.84 5.01 7.43
CA ALA A 200 -4.15 5.65 7.51
C ALA A 200 -4.01 7.11 8.01
N PRO A 201 -4.62 8.10 7.33
CA PRO A 201 -4.56 9.50 7.73
C PRO A 201 -5.39 9.74 9.00
N ARG A 202 -4.90 10.65 9.85
CA ARG A 202 -5.51 10.93 11.17
C ARG A 202 -6.13 12.32 11.29
N SER A 203 -6.00 13.14 10.26
CA SER A 203 -6.58 14.48 10.17
C SER A 203 -6.80 14.87 8.71
N GLU A 204 -7.50 15.98 8.49
CA GLU A 204 -7.68 16.60 7.17
C GLU A 204 -6.35 16.87 6.47
N GLU A 205 -5.36 17.37 7.19
CA GLU A 205 -4.03 17.65 6.64
C GLU A 205 -3.30 16.37 6.21
N GLU A 206 -3.49 15.27 6.96
CA GLU A 206 -2.96 13.96 6.55
C GLU A 206 -3.67 13.44 5.30
N VAL A 207 -4.98 13.66 5.15
CA VAL A 207 -5.72 13.32 3.92
C VAL A 207 -5.15 14.08 2.72
N GLU A 208 -4.79 15.36 2.89
CA GLU A 208 -4.14 16.16 1.84
C GLU A 208 -2.79 15.60 1.39
N VAL A 209 -2.00 15.02 2.30
CA VAL A 209 -0.77 14.30 1.95
C VAL A 209 -1.08 13.04 1.12
N ILE A 210 -2.08 12.25 1.55
CA ILE A 210 -2.48 11.04 0.82
C ILE A 210 -2.98 11.38 -0.59
N LYS A 211 -3.78 12.45 -0.75
CA LYS A 211 -4.25 12.93 -2.06
C LYS A 211 -3.11 13.19 -3.04
N ARG A 212 -2.06 13.88 -2.58
CA ARG A 212 -0.87 14.18 -3.40
C ARG A 212 -0.13 12.92 -3.79
N CYS A 213 -0.01 11.96 -2.86
CA CYS A 213 0.60 10.67 -3.15
C CYS A 213 -0.21 9.88 -4.21
N ILE A 214 -1.53 9.86 -4.12
CA ILE A 214 -2.40 9.20 -5.11
C ILE A 214 -2.22 9.83 -6.49
N LYS A 215 -2.25 11.17 -6.59
CA LYS A 215 -2.04 11.86 -7.87
C LYS A 215 -0.66 11.58 -8.48
N ALA A 216 0.40 11.66 -7.67
CA ALA A 216 1.76 11.33 -8.12
C ALA A 216 1.88 9.86 -8.56
N ALA A 217 1.20 8.93 -7.89
CA ALA A 217 1.16 7.52 -8.31
C ALA A 217 0.49 7.35 -9.67
N ILE A 218 -0.63 8.03 -9.91
CA ILE A 218 -1.31 8.03 -11.21
C ILE A 218 -0.36 8.58 -12.27
N GLY A 219 0.27 9.72 -12.01
CA GLY A 219 1.24 10.34 -12.91
C GLY A 219 2.39 9.40 -13.27
N PHE A 220 3.00 8.77 -12.28
CA PHE A 220 4.08 7.79 -12.46
C PHE A 220 3.67 6.62 -13.36
N ASN A 221 2.56 5.96 -13.02
CA ASN A 221 2.11 4.76 -13.73
C ASN A 221 1.68 5.06 -15.18
N LEU A 222 1.27 6.29 -15.45
CA LEU A 222 0.82 6.75 -16.77
C LEU A 222 1.89 7.57 -17.52
N ASN A 223 3.02 7.83 -16.87
CA ASN A 223 4.10 8.69 -17.35
C ASN A 223 3.61 10.09 -17.79
N THR A 224 2.86 10.76 -16.91
CA THR A 224 2.31 12.11 -17.12
C THR A 224 2.34 12.91 -15.83
N HIS A 225 2.43 14.24 -15.94
CA HIS A 225 2.26 15.17 -14.81
C HIS A 225 0.88 15.84 -14.78
N ASP A 226 0.01 15.53 -15.74
CA ASP A 226 -1.33 16.09 -15.88
C ASP A 226 -2.37 15.18 -15.19
N VAL A 227 -2.59 15.39 -13.87
CA VAL A 227 -3.44 14.57 -12.96
C VAL A 227 -4.16 15.38 -11.86
#